data_AF-A0A074RR55-F1
#
_entry.id   AF-A0A074RR55-F1
#
_cell.length_a   1.000
_cell.length_b   1.000
_cell.length_c   1.000
_cell.angle_alpha   90.00
_cell.angle_beta   90.00
_cell.angle_gamma   90.00
#
_symmetry.space_group_name_H-M   'P 1'
#
loop_
_entity.id
_entity.type
_entity.pdbx_description
1 polymer ?
#
loop_
_entity_poly.entity_id
_entity_poly.type
_entity_poly.pdbx_seq_one_letter_code
_entity_poly.pdbx_strand_id
1 'polypeptide(L)'
;MMSSPFLLGISESVATVPSPSGNPDSTPVEVTNLKALGSYNWVEDTIPTIAIPGHPPVWKDQPLPIRLREDLGAPFFDDNIARNISFPLEPDILAIEVSQAADPDFDLSKENIDIVSNRNNLRKLINFANSGGRNAGRYIDKFRIDAQLALNGRTMILTRYEKPRYKTQVPVQQKNDGPQQSARQQPNNGRTQRKPFIGFDHIFERMCTEELPTIRASDSGGSVSLRPIGYHRIVRYDLLGLRFLVRSRVDTMQNPGDLQLDSTSETEIDSLTKALEKTGLESDPERVEAETPLLQEEESGVRYVKFGKHVPQDHLMDIKVVPNGKVDWNNAYPQYLLSQTPSLRVATRATVRDQDFVAQLKTYDLDSLKTEHEIQAQRFRNLVSVLKEMRQALQTHGSSSQPLAFVWTQRGEIVAYKIDEKSKYVSDKGLDKF
;
A
#
# COMPACT_ATOMS: atom_id res chain seq x y z
N MET A 1 2.28 1.00 -35.09
CA MET A 1 2.09 1.61 -33.75
C MET A 1 2.31 0.52 -32.73
N MET A 2 3.19 0.71 -31.74
CA MET A 2 3.30 -0.27 -30.65
C MET A 2 1.98 -0.26 -29.86
N SER A 3 1.36 -1.44 -29.68
CA SER A 3 0.18 -1.59 -28.84
C SER A 3 0.47 -1.09 -27.43
N SER A 4 -0.51 -0.44 -26.78
CA SER A 4 -0.37 0.02 -25.41
C SER A 4 -0.04 -1.18 -24.50
N PRO A 5 0.95 -1.11 -23.59
CA PRO A 5 1.31 -2.23 -22.71
C PRO A 5 0.20 -2.63 -21.72
N PHE A 6 -0.85 -1.80 -21.60
CA PHE A 6 -2.06 -2.11 -20.85
C PHE A 6 -3.03 -3.01 -21.62
N LEU A 7 -2.80 -3.23 -22.93
CA LEU A 7 -3.61 -4.08 -23.80
C LEU A 7 -2.97 -5.46 -24.05
N LEU A 8 -1.95 -5.85 -23.28
CA LEU A 8 -1.31 -7.16 -23.42
C LEU A 8 -2.18 -8.25 -22.79
N GLY A 9 -2.36 -9.39 -23.47
CA GLY A 9 -3.11 -10.53 -22.93
C GLY A 9 -4.62 -10.27 -22.77
N ILE A 10 -5.18 -9.32 -23.52
CA ILE A 10 -6.62 -9.03 -23.55
C ILE A 10 -7.11 -8.96 -25.00
N SER A 11 -8.36 -9.35 -25.23
CA SER A 11 -8.96 -9.46 -26.56
C SER A 11 -10.08 -8.46 -26.79
N GLU A 12 -11.33 -8.92 -26.80
CA GLU A 12 -12.49 -8.13 -27.20
C GLU A 12 -12.95 -7.18 -26.10
N SER A 13 -13.36 -5.97 -26.49
CA SER A 13 -14.04 -5.04 -25.58
C SER A 13 -15.49 -5.46 -25.40
N VAL A 14 -15.96 -5.53 -24.15
CA VAL A 14 -17.31 -6.02 -23.82
C VAL A 14 -18.21 -4.94 -23.23
N ALA A 15 -17.64 -3.91 -22.61
CA ALA A 15 -18.39 -2.82 -21.99
C ALA A 15 -17.53 -1.56 -21.88
N THR A 16 -18.19 -0.43 -21.60
CA THR A 16 -17.53 0.81 -21.19
C THR A 16 -18.10 1.30 -19.87
N VAL A 17 -17.27 2.00 -19.09
CA VAL A 17 -17.65 2.63 -17.83
C VAL A 17 -17.40 4.14 -17.96
N PRO A 18 -18.46 4.95 -18.01
CA PRO A 18 -18.32 6.39 -18.18
C PRO A 18 -17.75 7.06 -16.93
N SER A 19 -17.16 8.23 -17.13
CA SER A 19 -16.90 9.12 -15.98
C SER A 19 -18.25 9.63 -15.47
N PRO A 20 -18.48 9.69 -14.15
CA PRO A 20 -19.71 10.23 -13.59
C PRO A 20 -19.99 11.65 -14.12
N SER A 21 -21.21 11.87 -14.60
CA SER A 21 -21.70 13.16 -15.12
C SER A 21 -22.82 13.77 -14.24
N GLY A 22 -23.00 13.23 -13.04
CA GLY A 22 -24.16 13.47 -12.19
C GLY A 22 -24.13 14.77 -11.36
N ASN A 23 -25.33 15.20 -10.97
CA ASN A 23 -25.60 16.30 -10.05
C ASN A 23 -24.92 16.10 -8.68
N PRO A 24 -24.72 17.18 -7.91
CA PRO A 24 -24.18 17.07 -6.56
C PRO A 24 -25.05 16.15 -5.69
N ASP A 25 -24.47 15.03 -5.26
CA ASP A 25 -25.04 14.12 -4.27
C ASP A 25 -24.61 14.65 -2.88
N SER A 26 -25.52 14.65 -1.92
CA SER A 26 -25.32 15.21 -0.58
C SER A 26 -25.18 14.14 0.51
N THR A 27 -25.16 12.85 0.17
CA THR A 27 -25.00 11.75 1.14
C THR A 27 -23.78 12.01 2.05
N PRO A 28 -23.78 11.81 3.37
CA PRO A 28 -22.52 12.02 4.12
C PRO A 28 -21.40 11.09 3.64
N VAL A 29 -20.17 11.62 3.46
CA VAL A 29 -18.99 10.81 3.09
C VAL A 29 -18.27 10.44 4.36
N GLU A 30 -18.71 9.38 5.02
CA GLU A 30 -18.14 8.97 6.29
C GLU A 30 -17.57 7.56 6.19
N VAL A 31 -16.41 7.36 6.80
CA VAL A 31 -15.87 6.02 7.01
C VAL A 31 -16.36 5.54 8.36
N THR A 32 -17.03 4.40 8.36
CA THR A 32 -17.62 3.79 9.56
C THR A 32 -17.20 2.32 9.64
N ASN A 33 -17.41 1.70 10.81
CA ASN A 33 -17.12 0.28 11.03
C ASN A 33 -15.69 -0.14 10.63
N LEU A 34 -14.72 0.72 10.95
CA LEU A 34 -13.30 0.46 10.69
C LEU A 34 -12.80 -0.67 11.58
N LYS A 35 -12.23 -1.71 10.98
CA LYS A 35 -11.60 -2.85 11.64
C LYS A 35 -10.29 -3.21 10.95
N ALA A 36 -9.20 -3.33 11.71
CA ALA A 36 -7.95 -3.88 11.19
C ALA A 36 -8.04 -5.41 11.20
N LEU A 37 -8.01 -6.04 10.03
CA LEU A 37 -8.17 -7.50 9.89
C LEU A 37 -6.83 -8.23 9.80
N GLY A 38 -5.79 -7.56 9.29
CA GLY A 38 -4.47 -8.16 9.18
C GLY A 38 -3.41 -7.13 8.85
N SER A 39 -2.16 -7.56 8.96
CA SER A 39 -1.00 -6.80 8.53
C SER A 39 0.15 -7.75 8.27
N TYR A 40 1.14 -7.29 7.51
CA TYR A 40 2.37 -8.04 7.28
C TYR A 40 3.49 -7.11 6.82
N ASN A 41 4.74 -7.52 7.04
CA ASN A 41 5.87 -7.02 6.24
C ASN A 41 6.21 -8.06 5.18
N TRP A 42 6.68 -7.61 4.02
CA TRP A 42 7.54 -8.48 3.23
C TRP A 42 8.88 -8.68 3.96
N VAL A 43 9.61 -9.74 3.66
CA VAL A 43 11.03 -9.84 4.08
C VAL A 43 11.94 -9.85 2.87
N GLU A 44 13.17 -9.35 3.02
CA GLU A 44 14.19 -9.36 1.98
C GLU A 44 14.72 -10.80 1.81
N ASP A 45 14.08 -11.56 0.91
CA ASP A 45 14.42 -12.94 0.60
C ASP A 45 14.08 -13.25 -0.88
N THR A 46 14.82 -14.21 -1.44
CA THR A 46 14.63 -14.79 -2.78
C THR A 46 13.34 -15.60 -2.88
N ILE A 47 12.93 -16.25 -1.80
CA ILE A 47 11.66 -16.95 -1.72
C ILE A 47 10.61 -15.99 -1.16
N PRO A 48 9.46 -15.79 -1.83
CA PRO A 48 8.38 -14.95 -1.33
C PRO A 48 7.99 -15.33 0.10
N THR A 49 8.29 -14.44 1.04
CA THR A 49 8.11 -14.67 2.47
C THR A 49 7.57 -13.40 3.13
N ILE A 50 6.60 -13.54 4.03
CA ILE A 50 6.03 -12.43 4.79
C ILE A 50 6.13 -12.66 6.31
N ALA A 51 6.24 -11.58 7.06
CA ALA A 51 6.21 -11.57 8.52
C ALA A 51 4.82 -11.12 8.99
N ILE A 52 4.13 -11.93 9.79
CA ILE A 52 2.74 -11.70 10.22
C ILE A 52 2.66 -11.66 11.77
N PRO A 53 1.96 -10.69 12.39
CA PRO A 53 1.30 -9.53 11.78
C PRO A 53 2.28 -8.48 11.25
N GLY A 54 3.58 -8.69 11.43
CA GLY A 54 4.59 -7.70 11.08
C GLY A 54 4.69 -6.59 12.11
N HIS A 55 5.49 -5.58 11.80
CA HIS A 55 5.67 -4.36 12.57
C HIS A 55 6.08 -3.22 11.61
N PRO A 56 5.42 -2.05 11.64
CA PRO A 56 5.90 -0.87 10.92
C PRO A 56 7.14 -0.33 11.64
N PRO A 57 8.08 0.33 10.95
CA PRO A 57 9.22 0.94 11.61
C PRO A 57 8.74 2.09 12.51
N VAL A 58 9.37 2.25 13.68
CA VAL A 58 8.96 3.25 14.68
C VAL A 58 9.53 4.61 14.31
N TRP A 59 8.72 5.66 14.38
CA TRP A 59 9.17 7.02 14.13
C TRP A 59 10.23 7.44 15.14
N LYS A 60 11.30 8.05 14.62
CA LYS A 60 12.41 8.58 15.39
C LYS A 60 12.61 10.04 15.03
N ASP A 61 12.42 10.91 16.02
CA ASP A 61 12.66 12.34 15.83
C ASP A 61 14.12 12.64 15.45
N GLN A 62 14.27 13.55 14.50
CA GLN A 62 15.55 14.04 14.02
C GLN A 62 15.58 15.56 14.14
N PRO A 63 16.68 16.17 14.62
CA PRO A 63 16.80 17.62 14.67
C PRO A 63 16.81 18.21 13.25
N LEU A 64 16.04 19.28 13.07
CA LEU A 64 16.00 20.02 11.80
C LEU A 64 17.16 21.04 11.70
N PRO A 65 17.68 21.33 10.50
CA PRO A 65 17.27 20.76 9.21
C PRO A 65 17.90 19.37 8.94
N ILE A 66 17.14 18.47 8.32
CA ILE A 66 17.63 17.15 7.92
C ILE A 66 18.14 17.21 6.48
N ARG A 67 19.41 16.92 6.25
CA ARG A 67 19.98 16.89 4.89
C ARG A 67 19.49 15.66 4.14
N LEU A 68 18.80 15.89 3.02
CA LEU A 68 18.31 14.83 2.15
C LEU A 68 19.36 14.44 1.10
N ARG A 69 19.35 13.17 0.72
CA ARG A 69 19.98 12.67 -0.52
C ARG A 69 18.86 12.30 -1.49
N GLU A 70 19.16 12.24 -2.78
CA GLU A 70 18.18 11.79 -3.78
C GLU A 70 17.95 10.29 -3.66
N ASP A 71 16.69 9.86 -3.69
CA ASP A 71 16.35 8.47 -3.99
C ASP A 71 16.69 8.22 -5.45
N LEU A 72 17.75 7.44 -5.70
CA LEU A 72 18.12 6.98 -7.03
C LEU A 72 17.43 5.64 -7.29
N GLY A 73 16.53 5.59 -8.27
CA GLY A 73 15.86 4.34 -8.56
C GLY A 73 14.81 4.39 -9.66
N ALA A 74 14.23 3.22 -9.91
CA ALA A 74 13.04 3.09 -10.73
C ALA A 74 11.79 3.46 -9.91
N PRO A 75 10.70 3.92 -10.54
CA PRO A 75 9.46 4.26 -9.84
C PRO A 75 8.94 3.07 -9.03
N PHE A 76 8.27 3.40 -7.91
CA PHE A 76 7.64 2.45 -6.98
C PHE A 76 6.78 1.42 -7.72
N PHE A 77 6.95 0.15 -7.34
CA PHE A 77 6.21 -0.98 -7.86
C PHE A 77 5.42 -1.62 -6.71
N ASP A 78 4.28 -2.25 -7.01
CA ASP A 78 3.53 -2.97 -5.98
C ASP A 78 4.33 -4.20 -5.52
N ASP A 79 4.62 -4.31 -4.22
CA ASP A 79 5.50 -5.38 -3.70
C ASP A 79 4.96 -6.77 -4.03
N ASN A 80 3.64 -6.99 -3.89
CA ASN A 80 3.04 -8.29 -4.17
C ASN A 80 3.22 -8.69 -5.65
N ILE A 81 3.16 -7.72 -6.57
CA ILE A 81 3.43 -7.97 -8.00
C ILE A 81 4.94 -8.11 -8.26
N ALA A 82 5.78 -7.32 -7.58
CA ALA A 82 7.24 -7.35 -7.74
C ALA A 82 7.84 -8.71 -7.39
N ARG A 83 7.25 -9.40 -6.41
CA ARG A 83 7.67 -10.74 -5.97
C ARG A 83 7.26 -11.86 -6.92
N ASN A 84 6.49 -11.55 -7.97
CA ASN A 84 6.10 -12.49 -9.01
C ASN A 84 5.47 -13.78 -8.44
N ILE A 85 4.67 -13.63 -7.39
CA ILE A 85 3.85 -14.71 -6.84
C ILE A 85 2.68 -15.00 -7.77
N SER A 86 2.22 -16.25 -7.82
CA SER A 86 1.13 -16.67 -8.69
C SER A 86 -0.16 -15.88 -8.45
N PHE A 87 -0.45 -15.54 -7.18
CA PHE A 87 -1.68 -14.87 -6.76
C PHE A 87 -1.35 -13.58 -5.96
N PRO A 88 -1.39 -12.39 -6.58
CA PRO A 88 -0.97 -11.15 -5.92
C PRO A 88 -1.75 -10.73 -4.65
N LEU A 89 -2.94 -11.30 -4.39
CA LEU A 89 -3.74 -11.02 -3.18
C LEU A 89 -3.62 -12.09 -2.09
N GLU A 90 -2.88 -13.17 -2.36
CA GLU A 90 -2.68 -14.25 -1.40
C GLU A 90 -2.00 -13.82 -0.09
N PRO A 91 -0.97 -12.94 -0.08
CA PRO A 91 -0.41 -12.40 1.17
C PRO A 91 -1.46 -11.73 2.05
N ASP A 92 -2.45 -11.09 1.43
CA ASP A 92 -3.50 -10.35 2.13
C ASP A 92 -4.43 -11.31 2.87
N ILE A 93 -4.85 -12.38 2.19
CA ILE A 93 -5.72 -13.43 2.76
C ILE A 93 -4.98 -14.17 3.88
N LEU A 94 -3.75 -14.60 3.63
CA LEU A 94 -2.92 -15.31 4.62
C LEU A 94 -2.68 -14.45 5.87
N ALA A 95 -2.40 -13.15 5.69
CA ALA A 95 -2.22 -12.23 6.81
C ALA A 95 -3.50 -12.08 7.66
N ILE A 96 -4.69 -12.07 7.04
CA ILE A 96 -5.96 -12.04 7.77
C ILE A 96 -6.14 -13.35 8.55
N GLU A 97 -6.02 -14.50 7.89
CA GLU A 97 -6.24 -15.80 8.51
C GLU A 97 -5.33 -16.05 9.72
N VAL A 98 -4.03 -15.78 9.55
CA VAL A 98 -3.05 -15.95 10.65
C VAL A 98 -3.28 -14.93 11.76
N SER A 99 -3.67 -13.70 11.44
CA SER A 99 -3.92 -12.65 12.47
C SER A 99 -5.20 -12.91 13.26
N GLN A 100 -6.22 -13.48 12.63
CA GLN A 100 -7.53 -13.72 13.24
C GLN A 100 -7.69 -15.15 13.78
N ALA A 101 -6.68 -16.02 13.63
CA ALA A 101 -6.76 -17.43 14.05
C ALA A 101 -7.09 -17.66 15.53
N ALA A 102 -6.89 -16.66 16.39
CA ALA A 102 -7.25 -16.72 17.82
C ALA A 102 -8.72 -16.41 18.11
N ASP A 103 -9.46 -15.84 17.15
CA ASP A 103 -10.88 -15.56 17.24
C ASP A 103 -11.67 -16.71 16.59
N PRO A 104 -12.29 -17.62 17.36
CA PRO A 104 -12.99 -18.77 16.81
C PRO A 104 -14.28 -18.40 16.05
N ASP A 105 -14.81 -17.19 16.27
CA ASP A 105 -16.02 -16.70 15.62
C ASP A 105 -15.70 -15.93 14.33
N PHE A 106 -14.42 -15.62 14.08
CA PHE A 106 -14.02 -14.90 12.89
C PHE A 106 -14.18 -15.76 11.62
N ASP A 107 -14.89 -15.20 10.66
CA ASP A 107 -15.07 -15.79 9.33
C ASP A 107 -15.12 -14.65 8.31
N LEU A 108 -14.12 -14.60 7.43
CA LEU A 108 -14.00 -13.56 6.41
C LEU A 108 -15.22 -13.55 5.46
N SER A 109 -15.83 -14.71 5.19
CA SER A 109 -17.01 -14.79 4.33
C SER A 109 -18.24 -14.11 4.95
N LYS A 110 -18.29 -14.02 6.29
CA LYS A 110 -19.38 -13.35 7.03
C LYS A 110 -19.18 -11.85 7.17
N GLU A 111 -18.02 -11.31 6.81
CA GLU A 111 -17.76 -9.87 6.87
C GLU A 111 -18.56 -9.09 5.79
N ASN A 112 -19.20 -9.75 4.82
CA ASN A 112 -20.06 -9.15 3.79
C ASN A 112 -19.34 -8.09 2.93
N ILE A 113 -18.09 -8.35 2.56
CA ILE A 113 -17.24 -7.41 1.79
C ILE A 113 -17.81 -7.16 0.39
N ASP A 114 -17.92 -5.90 -0.03
CA ASP A 114 -18.34 -5.49 -1.37
C ASP A 114 -17.18 -5.36 -2.34
N ILE A 115 -16.07 -4.78 -1.87
CA ILE A 115 -14.92 -4.39 -2.69
C ILE A 115 -13.65 -4.86 -2.00
N VAL A 116 -12.86 -5.70 -2.67
CA VAL A 116 -11.49 -6.05 -2.25
C VAL A 116 -10.52 -5.34 -3.17
N SER A 117 -9.61 -4.52 -2.63
CA SER A 117 -8.70 -3.74 -3.45
C SER A 117 -7.47 -3.29 -2.67
N ASN A 118 -6.53 -2.66 -3.36
CA ASN A 118 -5.49 -1.86 -2.73
C ASN A 118 -5.79 -0.36 -2.90
N ARG A 119 -5.20 0.45 -2.02
CA ARG A 119 -5.36 1.92 -2.04
C ARG A 119 -4.94 2.54 -3.39
N ASN A 120 -4.00 1.95 -4.12
CA ASN A 120 -3.53 2.48 -5.41
C ASN A 120 -4.59 2.38 -6.52
N ASN A 121 -5.29 1.25 -6.61
CA ASN A 121 -6.39 1.06 -7.55
C ASN A 121 -7.51 2.06 -7.27
N LEU A 122 -7.91 2.20 -6.01
CA LEU A 122 -8.95 3.16 -5.61
C LEU A 122 -8.54 4.61 -5.91
N ARG A 123 -7.27 4.98 -5.67
CA ARG A 123 -6.72 6.30 -6.07
C ARG A 123 -6.81 6.54 -7.57
N LYS A 124 -6.44 5.55 -8.41
CA LYS A 124 -6.54 5.64 -9.88
C LYS A 124 -7.99 5.83 -10.32
N LEU A 125 -8.93 5.10 -9.72
CA LEU A 125 -10.36 5.22 -10.01
C LEU A 125 -10.92 6.58 -9.57
N ILE A 126 -10.53 7.11 -8.40
CA ILE A 126 -10.87 8.48 -7.99
C ILE A 126 -10.36 9.50 -9.02
N ASN A 127 -9.10 9.37 -9.47
CA ASN A 127 -8.56 10.28 -10.46
C ASN A 127 -9.36 10.22 -11.77
N PHE A 128 -9.69 9.04 -12.27
CA PHE A 128 -10.55 8.87 -13.44
C PHE A 128 -11.92 9.54 -13.23
N ALA A 129 -12.61 9.18 -12.14
CA ALA A 129 -13.98 9.59 -11.88
C ALA A 129 -14.16 11.11 -11.75
N ASN A 130 -13.08 11.84 -11.45
CA ASN A 130 -13.08 13.29 -11.26
C ASN A 130 -12.39 14.05 -12.39
N SER A 131 -11.91 13.34 -13.41
CA SER A 131 -11.23 13.93 -14.55
C SER A 131 -12.18 14.36 -15.67
N GLY A 132 -13.47 14.01 -15.59
CA GLY A 132 -14.41 14.14 -16.70
C GLY A 132 -13.95 13.34 -17.93
N GLY A 133 -13.26 12.22 -17.70
CA GLY A 133 -12.60 11.43 -18.74
C GLY A 133 -11.43 12.17 -19.43
N ARG A 134 -10.83 13.20 -18.82
CA ARG A 134 -9.71 13.98 -19.38
C ARG A 134 -8.44 13.83 -18.55
N ASN A 135 -7.38 13.26 -19.12
CA ASN A 135 -6.09 13.20 -18.45
C ASN A 135 -5.46 14.62 -18.35
N ALA A 136 -5.41 15.19 -17.14
CA ALA A 136 -4.93 16.56 -16.90
C ALA A 136 -3.40 16.71 -16.81
N GLY A 137 -2.63 15.62 -16.87
CA GLY A 137 -1.19 15.61 -17.14
C GLY A 137 -0.25 16.23 -16.09
N ARG A 138 0.50 15.38 -15.38
CA ARG A 138 1.97 15.18 -15.47
C ARG A 138 2.22 13.86 -14.74
N TYR A 139 2.71 12.85 -15.49
CA TYR A 139 2.64 11.41 -15.23
C TYR A 139 1.29 10.74 -15.54
N ILE A 140 1.22 10.14 -16.73
CA ILE A 140 0.56 8.89 -17.13
C ILE A 140 -0.39 8.27 -16.07
N ASP A 141 -1.56 8.85 -15.80
CA ASP A 141 -2.66 8.17 -15.08
C ASP A 141 -3.39 7.16 -15.98
N LYS A 142 -2.65 6.54 -16.90
CA LYS A 142 -3.15 5.39 -17.64
C LYS A 142 -3.07 4.18 -16.73
N PHE A 143 -4.10 3.36 -16.73
CA PHE A 143 -4.10 2.15 -15.94
C PHE A 143 -4.81 1.01 -16.65
N ARG A 144 -4.48 -0.19 -16.19
CA ARG A 144 -5.33 -1.37 -16.27
C ARG A 144 -5.57 -1.83 -14.83
N ILE A 145 -6.79 -2.17 -14.52
CA ILE A 145 -7.19 -2.84 -13.28
C ILE A 145 -7.94 -4.08 -13.71
N ASP A 146 -7.46 -5.23 -13.29
CA ASP A 146 -8.14 -6.49 -13.57
C ASP A 146 -9.10 -6.77 -12.44
N ALA A 147 -10.30 -7.19 -12.79
CA ALA A 147 -11.35 -7.40 -11.82
C ALA A 147 -12.09 -8.70 -12.07
N GLN A 148 -12.51 -9.32 -10.97
CA GLN A 148 -13.33 -10.52 -10.98
C GLN A 148 -14.38 -10.45 -9.87
N LEU A 149 -15.47 -11.18 -10.06
CA LEU A 149 -16.43 -11.45 -8.99
C LEU A 149 -15.95 -12.64 -8.16
N ALA A 150 -16.14 -12.56 -6.85
CA ALA A 150 -16.05 -13.72 -5.98
C ALA A 150 -17.21 -14.70 -6.24
N LEU A 151 -17.19 -15.86 -5.56
CA LEU A 151 -18.19 -16.89 -5.78
C LEU A 151 -19.59 -16.47 -5.36
N ASN A 152 -19.71 -15.56 -4.39
CA ASN A 152 -20.99 -14.98 -4.00
C ASN A 152 -21.66 -14.09 -5.07
N GLY A 153 -20.99 -13.82 -6.21
CA GLY A 153 -21.52 -13.03 -7.33
C GLY A 153 -21.68 -11.53 -7.07
N ARG A 154 -21.25 -11.02 -5.90
CA ARG A 154 -21.40 -9.62 -5.48
C ARG A 154 -20.05 -8.95 -5.18
N THR A 155 -19.14 -9.64 -4.49
CA THR A 155 -17.85 -9.08 -4.09
C THR A 155 -16.99 -8.88 -5.32
N MET A 156 -16.58 -7.64 -5.57
CA MET A 156 -15.69 -7.29 -6.67
C MET A 156 -14.26 -7.20 -6.16
N ILE A 157 -13.37 -8.01 -6.73
CA ILE A 157 -11.95 -8.05 -6.39
C ILE A 157 -11.18 -7.30 -7.47
N LEU A 158 -10.43 -6.26 -7.08
CA LEU A 158 -9.69 -5.38 -7.97
C LEU A 158 -8.18 -5.61 -7.82
N THR A 159 -7.56 -6.18 -8.84
CA THR A 159 -6.13 -6.43 -8.89
C THR A 159 -5.41 -5.41 -9.76
N ARG A 160 -4.32 -4.86 -9.23
CA ARG A 160 -3.50 -3.88 -9.94
C ARG A 160 -2.77 -4.61 -11.07
N TYR A 161 -2.87 -4.09 -12.29
CA TYR A 161 -2.01 -4.52 -13.38
C TYR A 161 -0.80 -3.59 -13.46
N GLU A 162 0.39 -4.20 -13.56
CA GLU A 162 1.64 -3.49 -13.79
C GLU A 162 2.25 -3.90 -15.12
N LYS A 163 2.94 -2.95 -15.75
CA LYS A 163 3.64 -3.24 -17.01
C LYS A 163 4.79 -4.20 -16.73
N PRO A 164 4.92 -5.30 -17.49
CA PRO A 164 6.10 -6.15 -17.42
C PRO A 164 7.37 -5.31 -17.60
N ARG A 165 8.33 -5.41 -16.68
CA ARG A 165 9.65 -4.83 -16.93
C ARG A 165 10.35 -5.74 -17.94
N TYR A 166 10.75 -5.18 -19.09
CA TYR A 166 11.82 -5.80 -19.87
C TYR A 166 13.03 -5.91 -18.93
N LYS A 167 13.55 -7.12 -18.72
CA LYS A 167 14.70 -7.40 -17.87
C LYS A 167 15.95 -6.69 -18.42
N THR A 168 16.13 -5.41 -18.14
CA THR A 168 17.46 -4.79 -18.20
C THR A 168 18.09 -5.02 -16.83
N GLN A 169 18.59 -6.22 -16.60
CA GLN A 169 19.54 -6.48 -15.51
C GLN A 169 20.77 -5.64 -15.81
N VAL A 170 20.93 -4.51 -15.11
CA VAL A 170 22.25 -3.95 -14.86
C VAL A 170 22.41 -3.97 -13.35
N PRO A 171 23.30 -4.81 -12.80
CA PRO A 171 23.62 -4.75 -11.38
C PRO A 171 24.16 -3.36 -11.09
N VAL A 172 23.55 -2.65 -10.15
CA VAL A 172 24.15 -1.45 -9.57
C VAL A 172 25.32 -1.94 -8.72
N GLN A 173 26.51 -2.05 -9.31
CA GLN A 173 27.74 -2.11 -8.55
C GLN A 173 27.89 -0.76 -7.84
N GLN A 174 27.83 -0.78 -6.51
CA GLN A 174 28.35 0.30 -5.68
C GLN A 174 29.83 0.46 -6.03
N LYS A 175 30.17 1.50 -6.79
CA LYS A 175 31.56 1.90 -6.98
C LYS A 175 31.95 2.81 -5.82
N ASN A 176 32.94 2.36 -5.07
CA ASN A 176 33.67 3.14 -4.07
C ASN A 176 34.32 4.39 -4.70
N ASP A 177 34.35 5.45 -3.90
CA ASP A 177 34.89 6.78 -4.23
C ASP A 177 36.41 6.80 -4.48
N GLY A 178 36.83 7.63 -5.44
CA GLY A 178 38.22 8.08 -5.68
C GLY A 178 38.24 9.30 -6.62
N PRO A 179 39.18 10.26 -6.47
CA PRO A 179 39.00 11.63 -6.94
C PRO A 179 39.21 11.85 -8.45
N GLN A 180 38.50 12.85 -8.96
CA GLN A 180 38.32 13.26 -10.36
C GLN A 180 39.61 13.59 -11.12
N GLN A 181 39.63 13.29 -12.42
CA GLN A 181 40.31 14.12 -13.43
C GLN A 181 39.43 14.33 -14.66
N SER A 182 39.52 15.55 -15.18
CA SER A 182 38.72 16.18 -16.22
C SER A 182 39.05 15.69 -17.63
N ALA A 183 38.03 15.31 -18.42
CA ALA A 183 38.17 15.16 -19.86
C ALA A 183 36.85 15.47 -20.62
N ARG A 184 36.92 16.57 -21.38
CA ARG A 184 36.17 17.01 -22.57
C ARG A 184 34.91 16.24 -22.98
N GLN A 185 33.79 16.96 -23.01
CA GLN A 185 32.52 16.58 -23.64
C GLN A 185 32.67 16.51 -25.17
N GLN A 186 32.25 15.39 -25.77
CA GLN A 186 31.80 15.33 -27.16
C GLN A 186 30.27 15.19 -27.20
N PRO A 187 29.59 15.78 -28.20
CA PRO A 187 28.13 15.83 -28.24
C PRO A 187 27.58 14.48 -28.70
N ASN A 188 26.81 13.80 -27.83
CA ASN A 188 26.18 12.54 -28.18
C ASN A 188 24.71 12.75 -28.55
N ASN A 189 24.37 12.24 -29.74
CA ASN A 189 23.11 12.44 -30.46
C ASN A 189 21.87 12.00 -29.68
N GLY A 190 20.94 12.94 -29.47
CA GLY A 190 19.50 12.80 -29.77
C GLY A 190 18.65 11.68 -29.12
N ARG A 191 19.18 10.82 -28.25
CA ARG A 191 18.35 9.91 -27.46
C ARG A 191 17.90 10.62 -26.20
N THR A 192 16.59 10.86 -26.09
CA THR A 192 15.93 11.32 -24.86
C THR A 192 16.19 10.29 -23.76
N GLN A 193 17.32 10.41 -23.05
CA GLN A 193 17.52 9.70 -21.81
C GLN A 193 16.40 10.13 -20.88
N ARG A 194 15.48 9.20 -20.56
CA ARG A 194 14.49 9.45 -19.53
C ARG A 194 15.28 9.78 -18.27
N LYS A 195 15.15 11.01 -17.77
CA LYS A 195 15.74 11.39 -16.49
C LYS A 195 15.32 10.34 -15.44
N PRO A 196 16.24 9.84 -14.61
CA PRO A 196 15.88 8.91 -13.55
C PRO A 196 14.80 9.55 -12.67
N PHE A 197 13.92 8.71 -12.12
CA PHE A 197 12.99 9.17 -11.10
C PHE A 197 13.82 9.58 -9.89
N ILE A 198 13.63 10.81 -9.43
CA ILE A 198 14.28 11.37 -8.23
C ILE A 198 13.18 11.53 -7.20
N GLY A 199 13.24 10.73 -6.14
CA GLY A 199 12.34 10.79 -4.98
C GLY A 199 13.07 11.25 -3.72
N PHE A 200 12.31 11.51 -2.65
CA PHE A 200 12.87 11.82 -1.33
C PHE A 200 12.13 11.10 -0.19
N ASP A 201 11.01 10.45 -0.47
CA ASP A 201 10.14 9.87 0.55
C ASP A 201 10.83 8.68 1.24
N HIS A 202 11.52 7.81 0.49
CA HIS A 202 12.11 6.58 1.05
C HIS A 202 13.34 6.86 1.90
N ILE A 203 14.25 7.72 1.42
CA ILE A 203 15.40 8.13 2.22
C ILE A 203 14.97 8.90 3.46
N PHE A 204 13.92 9.73 3.37
CA PHE A 204 13.42 10.46 4.52
C PHE A 204 12.76 9.53 5.54
N GLU A 205 11.91 8.59 5.10
CA GLU A 205 11.37 7.49 5.92
C GLU A 205 12.50 6.79 6.67
N ARG A 206 13.56 6.37 5.96
CA ARG A 206 14.69 5.66 6.57
C ARG A 206 15.49 6.48 7.58
N MET A 207 15.62 7.79 7.37
CA MET A 207 16.36 8.67 8.30
C MET A 207 15.57 8.97 9.58
N CYS A 208 14.24 8.92 9.51
CA CYS A 208 13.34 9.29 10.59
C CYS A 208 12.60 8.09 11.19
N THR A 209 13.10 6.87 10.96
CA THR A 209 12.54 5.66 11.54
C THR A 209 13.62 4.72 12.04
N GLU A 210 13.27 3.88 13.00
CA GLU A 210 14.13 2.85 13.53
C GLU A 210 14.19 1.65 12.58
N GLU A 211 15.38 1.07 12.38
CA GLU A 211 15.50 -0.20 11.66
C GLU A 211 14.86 -1.32 12.51
N LEU A 212 14.01 -2.13 11.88
CA LEU A 212 13.38 -3.27 12.53
C LEU A 212 14.41 -4.35 12.85
N PRO A 213 14.23 -5.10 13.96
CA PRO A 213 15.09 -6.22 14.28
C PRO A 213 15.02 -7.31 13.20
N THR A 214 16.13 -8.00 13.00
CA THR A 214 16.18 -9.15 12.09
C THR A 214 15.46 -10.32 12.73
N ILE A 215 14.67 -11.06 11.94
CA ILE A 215 13.94 -12.23 12.40
C ILE A 215 14.85 -13.45 12.24
N ARG A 216 15.13 -14.17 13.33
CA ARG A 216 15.72 -15.51 13.24
C ARG A 216 14.60 -16.52 13.06
N ALA A 217 14.57 -17.17 11.91
CA ALA A 217 13.58 -18.17 11.58
C ALA A 217 14.23 -19.50 11.21
N SER A 218 13.55 -20.62 11.39
CA SER A 218 14.09 -21.94 11.08
C SER A 218 13.08 -22.80 10.32
N ASP A 219 13.56 -23.58 9.36
CA ASP A 219 12.82 -24.69 8.75
C ASP A 219 13.69 -25.96 8.72
N SER A 220 13.23 -27.00 8.01
CA SER A 220 13.98 -28.25 7.83
C SER A 220 15.38 -28.08 7.21
N GLY A 221 15.65 -26.96 6.54
CA GLY A 221 16.93 -26.60 5.94
C GLY A 221 17.87 -25.80 6.85
N GLY A 222 17.43 -25.45 8.07
CA GLY A 222 18.23 -24.74 9.07
C GLY A 222 17.72 -23.35 9.42
N SER A 223 18.58 -22.56 10.09
CA SER A 223 18.27 -21.21 10.55
C SER A 223 18.59 -20.17 9.47
N VAL A 224 17.69 -19.20 9.30
CA VAL A 224 17.77 -18.08 8.35
C VAL A 224 17.49 -16.76 9.06
N SER A 225 18.22 -15.73 8.67
CA SER A 225 18.01 -14.35 9.13
C SER A 225 17.22 -13.57 8.10
N LEU A 226 16.01 -13.12 8.47
CA LEU A 226 15.09 -12.41 7.58
C LEU A 226 14.94 -10.95 7.99
N ARG A 227 15.19 -10.02 7.06
CA ARG A 227 15.04 -8.58 7.29
C ARG A 227 13.64 -8.11 6.85
N PRO A 228 12.78 -7.63 7.76
CA PRO A 228 11.47 -7.09 7.39
C PRO A 228 11.58 -5.80 6.57
N ILE A 229 10.77 -5.68 5.52
CA ILE A 229 10.68 -4.52 4.65
C ILE A 229 9.22 -4.27 4.26
N GLY A 230 8.83 -3.00 4.13
CA GLY A 230 7.51 -2.60 3.62
C GLY A 230 6.34 -3.17 4.44
N TYR A 231 5.86 -2.41 5.42
CA TYR A 231 4.71 -2.81 6.21
C TYR A 231 3.39 -2.51 5.47
N HIS A 232 2.50 -3.49 5.42
CA HIS A 232 1.18 -3.38 4.83
C HIS A 232 0.11 -3.62 5.89
N ARG A 233 -0.91 -2.76 5.90
CA ARG A 233 -2.11 -2.88 6.72
C ARG A 233 -3.30 -3.26 5.83
N ILE A 234 -4.15 -4.15 6.34
CA ILE A 234 -5.41 -4.55 5.72
C ILE A 234 -6.54 -4.14 6.66
N VAL A 235 -7.32 -3.17 6.21
CA VAL A 235 -8.48 -2.64 6.95
C VAL A 235 -9.77 -2.96 6.22
N ARG A 236 -10.82 -3.17 7.00
CA ARG A 236 -12.19 -3.26 6.53
C ARG A 236 -12.98 -2.08 7.06
N TYR A 237 -13.80 -1.44 6.22
CA TYR A 237 -14.63 -0.30 6.61
C TYR A 237 -15.81 -0.10 5.65
N ASP A 238 -16.82 0.64 6.09
CA ASP A 238 -17.99 1.00 5.27
C ASP A 238 -17.84 2.45 4.78
N LEU A 239 -18.11 2.68 3.50
CA LEU A 239 -18.09 4.00 2.86
C LEU A 239 -19.19 4.07 1.81
N LEU A 240 -20.11 5.04 1.94
CA LEU A 240 -21.17 5.31 0.97
C LEU A 240 -21.98 4.06 0.57
N GLY A 241 -22.30 3.22 1.58
CA GLY A 241 -23.11 2.02 1.43
C GLY A 241 -22.38 0.81 0.85
N LEU A 242 -21.07 0.87 0.64
CA LEU A 242 -20.25 -0.28 0.27
C LEU A 242 -19.27 -0.63 1.38
N ARG A 243 -19.06 -1.93 1.61
CA ARG A 243 -18.04 -2.44 2.53
C ARG A 243 -16.73 -2.75 1.81
N PHE A 244 -15.69 -2.01 2.14
CA PHE A 244 -14.36 -2.16 1.56
C PHE A 244 -13.47 -3.05 2.41
N LEU A 245 -12.63 -3.84 1.76
CA LEU A 245 -11.42 -4.45 2.29
C LEU A 245 -10.23 -3.88 1.52
N VAL A 246 -9.41 -3.08 2.19
CA VAL A 246 -8.34 -2.30 1.56
C VAL A 246 -6.99 -2.63 2.15
N ARG A 247 -6.06 -3.05 1.29
CA ARG A 247 -4.63 -3.08 1.61
C ARG A 247 -3.98 -1.73 1.31
N SER A 248 -3.16 -1.27 2.23
CA SER A 248 -2.24 -0.14 1.98
C SER A 248 -0.89 -0.35 2.68
N ARG A 249 0.18 0.16 2.06
CA ARG A 249 1.46 0.34 2.74
C ARG A 249 1.32 1.46 3.75
N VAL A 250 1.91 1.26 4.93
CA VAL A 250 2.07 2.28 5.97
C VAL A 250 3.56 2.51 6.15
N ASP A 251 3.97 3.77 6.24
CA ASP A 251 5.38 4.14 6.27
C ASP A 251 5.98 3.95 7.67
N THR A 252 5.23 4.28 8.73
CA THR A 252 5.75 4.21 10.10
C THR A 252 4.62 4.13 11.14
N MET A 253 5.00 4.09 12.42
CA MET A 253 4.11 4.30 13.56
C MET A 253 4.71 5.32 14.53
N GLN A 254 3.87 6.01 15.29
CA GLN A 254 4.33 6.87 16.37
C GLN A 254 4.99 6.03 17.47
N ASN A 255 5.97 6.62 18.16
CA ASN A 255 6.59 5.97 19.30
C ASN A 255 5.55 5.84 20.43
N PRO A 256 5.30 4.63 20.97
CA PRO A 256 4.35 4.45 22.06
C PRO A 256 4.65 5.30 23.30
N GLY A 257 5.94 5.62 23.55
CA GLY A 257 6.33 6.50 24.65
C GLY A 257 5.87 7.95 24.50
N ASP A 258 5.69 8.44 23.26
CA ASP A 258 5.25 9.81 23.00
C ASP A 258 3.73 9.98 23.13
N LEU A 259 2.98 8.88 23.00
CA LEU A 259 1.52 8.87 23.16
C LEU A 259 1.09 9.00 24.65
N GLN A 260 1.98 8.68 25.59
CA GLN A 260 1.70 8.75 27.03
C GLN A 260 1.68 10.18 27.61
N LEU A 261 2.19 11.19 26.88
CA LEU A 261 2.20 12.57 27.37
C LEU A 261 0.83 13.27 27.26
N ASP A 262 -0.10 12.75 26.46
CA ASP A 262 -1.37 13.44 26.14
C ASP A 262 -2.65 12.74 26.70
N SER A 263 -2.55 11.60 27.39
CA SER A 263 -3.75 10.84 27.82
C SER A 263 -3.66 10.21 29.22
N THR A 264 -3.67 11.02 30.28
CA THR A 264 -3.98 10.48 31.62
C THR A 264 -5.46 10.07 31.70
N SER A 265 -5.75 8.77 31.62
CA SER A 265 -7.07 8.21 31.92
C SER A 265 -6.99 7.10 32.97
N GLU A 266 -8.01 6.99 33.82
CA GLU A 266 -8.06 6.15 35.04
C GLU A 266 -7.92 4.63 34.82
N THR A 267 -7.93 4.15 33.56
CA THR A 267 -7.77 2.73 33.22
C THR A 267 -6.33 2.22 33.32
N GLU A 268 -5.37 3.12 33.53
CA GLU A 268 -3.93 2.79 33.53
C GLU A 268 -3.40 2.26 34.87
N ILE A 269 -4.11 2.49 35.99
CA ILE A 269 -3.68 1.99 37.32
C ILE A 269 -3.66 0.45 37.34
N ASP A 270 -4.62 -0.17 36.66
CA ASP A 270 -4.75 -1.63 36.57
C ASP A 270 -3.68 -2.25 35.64
N SER A 271 -3.27 -1.52 34.61
CA SER A 271 -2.20 -1.94 33.70
C SER A 271 -0.82 -1.75 34.33
N LEU A 272 -0.62 -0.70 35.13
CA LEU A 272 0.59 -0.49 35.90
C LEU A 272 0.78 -1.55 37.00
N THR A 273 -0.31 -1.97 37.66
CA THR A 273 -0.26 -3.04 38.66
C THR A 273 0.21 -4.37 38.04
N LYS A 274 -0.27 -4.71 36.84
CA LYS A 274 0.19 -5.89 36.08
C LYS A 274 1.62 -5.77 35.55
N ALA A 275 2.07 -4.56 35.22
CA ALA A 275 3.45 -4.33 34.78
C ALA A 275 4.44 -4.42 35.95
N LEU A 276 4.04 -3.99 37.15
CA LEU A 276 4.84 -4.04 38.36
C LEU A 276 4.95 -5.47 38.94
N GLU A 277 3.90 -6.28 38.80
CA GLU A 277 3.96 -7.73 39.11
C GLU A 277 4.97 -8.47 38.21
N LYS A 278 5.26 -7.93 37.02
CA LYS A 278 6.17 -8.53 36.04
C LYS A 278 7.62 -8.06 36.15
N THR A 279 7.90 -7.06 36.99
CA THR A 279 9.26 -6.54 37.27
C THR A 279 9.85 -7.11 38.56
N GLY A 280 9.34 -8.25 39.04
CA GLY A 280 10.04 -9.10 40.00
C GLY A 280 11.39 -9.55 39.44
N LEU A 281 12.46 -8.99 40.01
CA LEU A 281 13.86 -9.18 39.65
C LEU A 281 14.28 -10.66 39.60
N GLU A 282 14.52 -11.17 38.39
CA GLU A 282 15.50 -12.23 38.17
C GLU A 282 16.47 -11.77 37.07
N SER A 283 17.76 -11.85 37.39
CA SER A 283 18.90 -11.49 36.54
C SER A 283 18.94 -12.34 35.27
N ASP A 284 18.92 -11.70 34.10
CA ASP A 284 18.86 -12.32 32.76
C ASP A 284 20.20 -12.99 32.38
N PRO A 285 20.29 -14.32 32.29
CA PRO A 285 21.40 -14.98 31.60
C PRO A 285 21.09 -14.93 30.10
N GLU A 286 21.97 -14.30 29.30
CA GLU A 286 21.99 -14.30 27.83
C GLU A 286 20.69 -14.79 27.15
N ARG A 287 19.76 -13.88 26.83
CA ARG A 287 18.58 -14.19 26.01
C ARG A 287 19.01 -14.79 24.68
N VAL A 288 18.93 -16.12 24.57
CA VAL A 288 18.84 -16.80 23.29
C VAL A 288 17.51 -16.36 22.67
N GLU A 289 17.56 -15.46 21.68
CA GLU A 289 16.38 -15.12 20.88
C GLU A 289 15.81 -16.42 20.29
N ALA A 290 14.63 -16.84 20.77
CA ALA A 290 14.01 -18.08 20.32
C ALA A 290 13.76 -18.02 18.80
N GLU A 291 14.23 -19.04 18.07
CA GLU A 291 14.01 -19.14 16.63
C GLU A 291 12.53 -19.39 16.33
N THR A 292 11.96 -18.60 15.43
CA THR A 292 10.56 -18.75 15.04
C THR A 292 10.42 -19.76 13.88
N PRO A 293 9.40 -20.63 13.86
CA PRO A 293 9.18 -21.51 12.73
C PRO A 293 8.90 -20.71 11.45
N LEU A 294 9.57 -21.09 10.37
CA LEU A 294 9.25 -20.64 9.01
C LEU A 294 8.26 -21.63 8.40
N LEU A 295 7.08 -21.13 8.06
CA LEU A 295 5.92 -21.95 7.69
C LEU A 295 5.52 -21.71 6.24
N GLN A 296 4.90 -22.71 5.62
CA GLN A 296 4.29 -22.61 4.29
C GLN A 296 3.00 -23.42 4.31
N GLU A 297 1.89 -22.82 3.86
CA GLU A 297 0.66 -23.60 3.67
C GLU A 297 0.75 -24.45 2.40
N GLU A 298 0.10 -25.62 2.39
CA GLU A 298 0.23 -26.64 1.32
C GLU A 298 -0.10 -26.14 -0.09
N GLU A 299 -0.91 -25.08 -0.21
CA GLU A 299 -1.30 -24.47 -1.49
C GLU A 299 -0.73 -23.06 -1.66
N SER A 300 0.07 -22.58 -0.69
CA SER A 300 0.52 -21.21 -0.70
C SER A 300 1.84 -21.01 -1.44
N GLY A 301 1.85 -20.03 -2.35
CA GLY A 301 3.07 -19.56 -3.01
C GLY A 301 3.96 -18.70 -2.11
N VAL A 302 3.55 -18.48 -0.85
CA VAL A 302 4.17 -17.54 0.08
C VAL A 302 4.43 -18.23 1.42
N ARG A 303 5.67 -18.14 1.89
CA ARG A 303 6.02 -18.58 3.25
C ARG A 303 5.69 -17.48 4.25
N TYR A 304 5.50 -17.83 5.52
CA TYR A 304 5.35 -16.84 6.56
C TYR A 304 6.06 -17.20 7.86
N VAL A 305 6.36 -16.17 8.63
CA VAL A 305 6.91 -16.26 9.98
C VAL A 305 6.07 -15.38 10.91
N LYS A 306 5.86 -15.86 12.15
CA LYS A 306 5.20 -15.03 13.17
C LYS A 306 6.17 -14.00 13.72
N PHE A 307 5.89 -12.72 13.55
CA PHE A 307 6.78 -11.65 13.98
C PHE A 307 6.00 -10.37 14.31
N GLY A 308 6.43 -9.72 15.38
CA GLY A 308 5.78 -8.53 15.90
C GLY A 308 4.52 -8.84 16.69
N LYS A 309 3.71 -7.80 16.90
CA LYS A 309 2.40 -7.85 17.55
C LYS A 309 1.44 -6.98 16.76
N HIS A 310 0.15 -7.17 16.97
CA HIS A 310 -0.84 -6.28 16.39
C HIS A 310 -0.57 -4.84 16.85
N VAL A 311 -0.27 -3.96 15.91
CA VAL A 311 -0.14 -2.52 16.16
C VAL A 311 -1.52 -1.88 16.08
N PRO A 312 -1.96 -1.11 17.09
CA PRO A 312 -3.21 -0.35 17.04
C PRO A 312 -3.30 0.58 15.82
N GLN A 313 -4.52 0.83 15.33
CA GLN A 313 -4.75 1.60 14.12
C GLN A 313 -4.37 3.08 14.29
N ASP A 314 -4.65 3.65 15.45
CA ASP A 314 -4.38 5.04 15.88
C ASP A 314 -2.88 5.37 16.00
N HIS A 315 -2.01 4.36 16.11
CA HIS A 315 -0.56 4.57 16.16
C HIS A 315 0.08 4.76 14.76
N LEU A 316 -0.63 4.41 13.68
CA LEU A 316 -0.05 4.34 12.33
C LEU A 316 0.13 5.73 11.72
N MET A 317 1.15 5.88 10.88
CA MET A 317 1.42 7.17 10.25
C MET A 317 2.03 7.01 8.84
N ASP A 318 1.53 7.81 7.91
CA ASP A 318 2.09 7.96 6.57
C ASP A 318 3.00 9.20 6.55
N ILE A 319 3.99 9.20 5.67
CA ILE A 319 4.96 10.28 5.52
C ILE A 319 4.89 10.83 4.09
N LYS A 320 5.13 12.14 3.92
CA LYS A 320 5.27 12.73 2.60
C LYS A 320 6.27 13.88 2.57
N VAL A 321 7.20 13.84 1.62
CA VAL A 321 8.13 14.95 1.37
C VAL A 321 7.56 15.83 0.25
N VAL A 322 7.37 17.12 0.53
CA VAL A 322 6.79 18.07 -0.42
C VAL A 322 7.69 19.30 -0.62
N PRO A 323 7.88 19.78 -1.86
CA PRO A 323 8.66 20.99 -2.09
C PRO A 323 7.90 22.22 -1.56
N ASN A 324 8.60 23.08 -0.82
CA ASN A 324 8.09 24.37 -0.31
C ASN A 324 6.79 24.27 0.50
N GLY A 325 6.53 23.13 1.16
CA GLY A 325 5.34 22.92 2.00
C GLY A 325 4.02 22.83 1.22
N LYS A 326 4.06 22.82 -0.11
CA LYS A 326 2.85 22.79 -0.95
C LYS A 326 2.41 21.36 -1.18
N VAL A 327 1.49 20.88 -0.34
CA VAL A 327 0.86 19.57 -0.50
C VAL A 327 -0.14 19.61 -1.66
N ASP A 328 0.01 18.68 -2.60
CA ASP A 328 -1.02 18.40 -3.61
C ASP A 328 -2.14 17.58 -2.96
N TRP A 329 -3.12 18.26 -2.35
CA TRP A 329 -4.23 17.62 -1.65
C TRP A 329 -5.16 16.84 -2.58
N ASN A 330 -5.24 17.21 -3.87
CA ASN A 330 -6.01 16.44 -4.85
C ASN A 330 -5.45 15.01 -5.02
N ASN A 331 -4.18 14.80 -4.70
CA ASN A 331 -3.55 13.49 -4.72
C ASN A 331 -3.33 12.93 -3.30
N ALA A 332 -3.00 13.77 -2.31
CA ALA A 332 -2.70 13.32 -0.94
C ALA A 332 -3.94 12.92 -0.15
N TYR A 333 -5.02 13.70 -0.21
CA TYR A 333 -6.20 13.48 0.63
C TYR A 333 -6.96 12.18 0.29
N PRO A 334 -7.20 11.81 -0.99
CA PRO A 334 -7.81 10.52 -1.31
C PRO A 334 -7.01 9.33 -0.81
N GLN A 335 -5.69 9.46 -0.83
CA GLN A 335 -4.78 8.44 -0.35
C GLN A 335 -4.89 8.24 1.16
N TYR A 336 -4.88 9.36 1.90
CA TYR A 336 -5.07 9.41 3.35
C TYR A 336 -6.42 8.80 3.78
N LEU A 337 -7.52 9.25 3.16
CA LEU A 337 -8.85 8.72 3.51
C LEU A 337 -9.00 7.24 3.12
N LEU A 338 -8.41 6.77 2.02
CA LEU A 338 -8.57 5.37 1.61
C LEU A 338 -7.65 4.39 2.37
N SER A 339 -6.52 4.84 2.92
CA SER A 339 -5.66 3.99 3.75
C SER A 339 -6.17 3.87 5.18
N GLN A 340 -6.96 4.84 5.64
CA GLN A 340 -7.38 4.98 7.03
C GLN A 340 -6.18 5.07 8.00
N THR A 341 -5.03 5.54 7.50
CA THR A 341 -3.89 5.90 8.35
C THR A 341 -4.28 7.19 9.09
N PRO A 342 -4.25 7.23 10.43
CA PRO A 342 -4.82 8.34 11.23
C PRO A 342 -3.98 9.62 11.19
N SER A 343 -2.70 9.52 10.82
CA SER A 343 -1.77 10.66 10.78
C SER A 343 -0.98 10.68 9.49
N LEU A 344 -0.79 11.88 8.92
CA LEU A 344 0.07 12.16 7.79
C LEU A 344 1.12 13.19 8.19
N ARG A 345 2.40 12.79 8.23
CA ARG A 345 3.52 13.69 8.52
C ARG A 345 4.13 14.23 7.24
N VAL A 346 4.03 15.53 7.05
CA VAL A 346 4.53 16.23 5.87
C VAL A 346 5.86 16.90 6.19
N ALA A 347 6.89 16.54 5.43
CA ALA A 347 8.21 17.15 5.46
C ALA A 347 8.36 18.18 4.35
N THR A 348 8.57 19.44 4.73
CA THR A 348 8.82 20.53 3.79
C THR A 348 10.25 20.49 3.30
N ARG A 349 10.43 20.14 2.02
CA ARG A 349 11.72 20.18 1.33
C ARG A 349 12.04 21.60 0.85
N ALA A 350 13.25 22.04 1.17
CA ALA A 350 13.85 23.27 0.67
C ALA A 350 15.24 22.97 0.08
N THR A 351 15.58 23.66 -1.01
CA THR A 351 16.88 23.51 -1.68
C THR A 351 17.73 24.74 -1.41
N VAL A 352 18.93 24.56 -0.84
CA VAL A 352 19.90 25.63 -0.55
C VAL A 352 21.25 25.23 -1.12
N ARG A 353 21.84 26.06 -1.99
CA ARG A 353 23.14 25.80 -2.64
C ARG A 353 23.24 24.39 -3.23
N ASP A 354 22.24 24.01 -4.02
CA ASP A 354 22.13 22.69 -4.68
C ASP A 354 22.09 21.48 -3.73
N GLN A 355 21.67 21.70 -2.48
CA GLN A 355 21.44 20.64 -1.49
C GLN A 355 20.01 20.71 -0.98
N ASP A 356 19.34 19.56 -0.90
CA ASP A 356 17.99 19.43 -0.40
C ASP A 356 17.99 19.16 1.12
N PHE A 357 17.08 19.82 1.82
CA PHE A 357 16.88 19.67 3.25
C PHE A 357 15.40 19.58 3.58
N VAL A 358 15.06 18.87 4.66
CA VAL A 358 13.79 19.07 5.35
C VAL A 358 13.96 20.24 6.32
N ALA A 359 13.21 21.31 6.07
CA ALA A 359 13.26 22.53 6.86
C ALA A 359 12.16 22.58 7.95
N GLN A 360 11.07 21.84 7.75
CA GLN A 360 9.92 21.83 8.65
C GLN A 360 9.20 20.49 8.57
N LEU A 361 8.64 20.06 9.70
CA LEU A 361 7.69 18.96 9.78
C LEU A 361 6.32 19.51 10.21
N LYS A 362 5.26 18.98 9.61
CA LYS A 362 3.88 19.25 10.02
C LYS A 362 3.08 17.96 9.97
N THR A 363 2.39 17.63 11.05
CA THR A 363 1.46 16.49 11.10
C THR A 363 0.05 16.96 10.78
N TYR A 364 -0.67 16.15 10.02
CA TYR A 364 -2.08 16.31 9.71
C TYR A 364 -2.83 15.08 10.20
N ASP A 365 -3.94 15.31 10.87
CA ASP A 365 -4.91 14.32 11.33
C ASP A 365 -6.30 14.58 10.70
N LEU A 366 -7.30 13.82 11.12
CA LEU A 366 -8.66 13.95 10.63
C LEU A 366 -9.24 15.36 10.90
N ASP A 367 -8.95 15.94 12.05
CA ASP A 367 -9.47 17.25 12.44
C ASP A 367 -8.89 18.39 11.60
N SER A 368 -7.57 18.35 11.38
CA SER A 368 -6.85 19.33 10.56
C SER A 368 -7.23 19.26 9.07
N LEU A 369 -7.81 18.14 8.62
CA LEU A 369 -8.18 17.88 7.22
C LEU A 369 -9.69 17.99 6.95
N LYS A 370 -10.49 18.49 7.90
CA LYS A 370 -11.94 18.71 7.71
C LYS A 370 -12.28 19.53 6.46
N THR A 371 -11.54 20.61 6.20
CA THR A 371 -11.77 21.44 5.01
C THR A 371 -11.48 20.67 3.72
N GLU A 372 -10.40 19.88 3.68
CA GLU A 372 -10.09 19.02 2.52
C GLU A 372 -11.13 17.92 2.35
N HIS A 373 -11.65 17.39 3.46
CA HIS A 373 -12.75 16.44 3.46
C HIS A 373 -13.99 17.01 2.76
N GLU A 374 -14.45 18.18 3.17
CA GLU A 374 -15.63 18.84 2.60
C GLU A 374 -15.44 19.15 1.10
N ILE A 375 -14.29 19.71 0.73
CA ILE A 375 -13.96 20.05 -0.66
C ILE A 375 -13.97 18.80 -1.56
N GLN A 376 -13.50 17.67 -1.03
CA GLN A 376 -13.25 16.47 -1.82
C GLN A 376 -14.33 15.39 -1.67
N ALA A 377 -15.34 15.58 -0.84
CA ALA A 377 -16.41 14.61 -0.58
C ALA A 377 -17.05 14.07 -1.88
N GLN A 378 -17.40 14.95 -2.83
CA GLN A 378 -17.99 14.56 -4.10
C GLN A 378 -17.12 13.55 -4.88
N ARG A 379 -15.79 13.60 -4.70
CA ARG A 379 -14.86 12.71 -5.41
C ARG A 379 -15.04 11.25 -5.03
N PHE A 380 -15.42 10.97 -3.78
CA PHE A 380 -15.64 9.61 -3.28
C PHE A 380 -17.00 9.05 -3.74
N ARG A 381 -18.00 9.92 -3.93
CA ARG A 381 -19.27 9.54 -4.56
C ARG A 381 -19.06 9.11 -6.00
N ASN A 382 -18.26 9.90 -6.71
CA ASN A 382 -17.89 9.61 -8.08
C ASN A 382 -17.14 8.26 -8.17
N LEU A 383 -16.24 7.97 -7.21
CA LEU A 383 -15.61 6.65 -7.09
C LEU A 383 -16.65 5.54 -6.92
N VAL A 384 -17.59 5.67 -5.99
CA VAL A 384 -18.60 4.64 -5.74
C VAL A 384 -19.53 4.43 -6.94
N SER A 385 -19.86 5.50 -7.67
CA SER A 385 -20.57 5.41 -8.95
C SER A 385 -19.78 4.57 -9.97
N VAL A 386 -18.49 4.86 -10.17
CA VAL A 386 -17.63 4.07 -11.07
C VAL A 386 -17.53 2.60 -10.62
N LEU A 387 -17.40 2.33 -9.32
CA LEU A 387 -17.34 0.96 -8.81
C LEU A 387 -18.64 0.18 -9.06
N LYS A 388 -19.80 0.84 -8.99
CA LYS A 388 -21.10 0.23 -9.31
C LYS A 388 -21.20 -0.12 -10.79
N GLU A 389 -20.81 0.79 -11.68
CA GLU A 389 -20.75 0.54 -13.14
C GLU A 389 -19.80 -0.61 -13.49
N MET A 390 -18.60 -0.64 -12.86
CA MET A 390 -17.64 -1.75 -13.04
C MET A 390 -18.24 -3.08 -12.58
N ARG A 391 -18.93 -3.11 -11.44
CA ARG A 391 -19.60 -4.31 -10.93
C ARG A 391 -20.70 -4.77 -11.89
N GLN A 392 -21.51 -3.86 -12.43
CA GLN A 392 -22.55 -4.19 -13.41
C GLN A 392 -21.95 -4.79 -14.69
N ALA A 393 -20.85 -4.22 -15.19
CA ALA A 393 -20.14 -4.78 -16.34
C ALA A 393 -19.64 -6.20 -16.06
N LEU A 394 -19.09 -6.46 -14.86
CA LEU A 394 -18.68 -7.80 -14.43
C LEU A 394 -19.85 -8.77 -14.29
N GLN A 395 -20.99 -8.34 -13.76
CA GLN A 395 -22.19 -9.18 -13.63
C GLN A 395 -22.79 -9.55 -14.99
N THR A 396 -22.62 -8.69 -15.99
CA THR A 396 -23.19 -8.88 -17.33
C THR A 396 -22.26 -9.66 -18.26
N HIS A 397 -20.94 -9.43 -18.16
CA HIS A 397 -19.96 -9.94 -19.12
C HIS A 397 -18.82 -10.74 -18.51
N GLY A 398 -18.68 -10.72 -17.19
CA GLY A 398 -17.67 -11.47 -16.45
C GLY A 398 -18.27 -12.69 -15.73
N SER A 399 -17.39 -13.43 -15.06
CA SER A 399 -17.75 -14.44 -14.05
C SER A 399 -16.57 -14.65 -13.11
N SER A 400 -16.71 -15.45 -12.05
CA SER A 400 -15.57 -15.85 -11.20
C SER A 400 -14.45 -16.54 -12.01
N SER A 401 -14.81 -17.20 -13.11
CA SER A 401 -13.87 -17.88 -14.02
C SER A 401 -13.40 -17.03 -15.21
N GLN A 402 -13.98 -15.84 -15.40
CA GLN A 402 -13.70 -14.93 -16.53
C GLN A 402 -13.56 -13.50 -16.00
N PRO A 403 -12.35 -13.11 -15.55
CA PRO A 403 -12.08 -11.73 -15.15
C PRO A 403 -12.14 -10.78 -16.35
N LEU A 404 -12.37 -9.49 -16.06
CA LEU A 404 -12.31 -8.41 -17.05
C LEU A 404 -11.16 -7.46 -16.75
N ALA A 405 -10.52 -6.95 -17.80
CA ALA A 405 -9.52 -5.89 -17.71
C ALA A 405 -10.15 -4.54 -17.96
N PHE A 406 -10.16 -3.67 -16.95
CA PHE A 406 -10.65 -2.30 -17.03
C PHE A 406 -9.50 -1.35 -17.36
N VAL A 407 -9.49 -0.83 -18.58
CA VAL A 407 -8.37 -0.07 -19.14
C VAL A 407 -8.76 1.38 -19.42
N TRP A 408 -7.93 2.31 -18.93
CA TRP A 408 -8.04 3.73 -19.27
C TRP A 408 -6.69 4.24 -19.77
N THR A 409 -6.61 4.74 -21.01
CA THR A 409 -5.32 5.09 -21.62
C THR A 409 -5.14 6.56 -22.00
N GLN A 410 -6.17 7.38 -22.22
CA GLN A 410 -5.95 8.77 -22.64
C GLN A 410 -7.14 9.68 -22.31
N ARG A 411 -8.29 9.40 -22.94
CA ARG A 411 -9.50 10.21 -22.89
C ARG A 411 -10.73 9.33 -23.04
N GLY A 412 -11.85 9.79 -22.49
CA GLY A 412 -13.11 9.10 -22.52
C GLY A 412 -13.24 8.10 -21.39
N GLU A 413 -14.01 7.06 -21.66
CA GLU A 413 -14.48 6.07 -20.69
C GLU A 413 -13.39 5.05 -20.35
N ILE A 414 -13.56 4.35 -19.24
CA ILE A 414 -12.84 3.09 -19.01
C ILE A 414 -13.44 2.06 -19.98
N VAL A 415 -12.61 1.29 -20.66
CA VAL A 415 -13.07 0.19 -21.53
C VAL A 415 -12.76 -1.13 -20.85
N ALA A 416 -13.76 -2.01 -20.76
CA ALA A 416 -13.63 -3.35 -20.21
C ALA A 416 -13.36 -4.36 -21.34
N TYR A 417 -12.35 -5.21 -21.15
CA TYR A 417 -11.94 -6.23 -22.12
C TYR A 417 -11.96 -7.62 -21.49
N LYS A 418 -12.16 -8.65 -22.30
CA LYS A 418 -11.88 -10.04 -21.90
C LYS A 418 -10.37 -10.25 -21.75
N ILE A 419 -9.98 -11.04 -20.76
CA ILE A 419 -8.59 -11.42 -20.51
C ILE A 419 -8.35 -12.80 -21.13
N ASP A 420 -7.39 -12.90 -22.03
CA ASP A 420 -7.07 -14.15 -22.74
C ASP A 420 -6.21 -15.10 -21.90
N GLU A 421 -5.32 -14.51 -21.09
CA GLU A 421 -4.46 -15.25 -20.17
C GLU A 421 -5.18 -15.46 -18.84
N LYS A 422 -5.44 -16.72 -18.46
CA LYS A 422 -5.92 -17.06 -17.12
C LYS A 422 -4.81 -16.86 -16.08
N SER A 423 -4.35 -15.64 -15.85
CA SER A 423 -3.64 -15.33 -14.62
C SER A 423 -4.67 -15.27 -13.51
N LYS A 424 -4.79 -16.33 -12.73
CA LYS A 424 -5.60 -16.29 -11.53
C LYS A 424 -4.96 -15.29 -10.57
N TYR A 425 -5.63 -14.17 -10.29
CA TYR A 425 -5.12 -13.15 -9.37
C TYR A 425 -5.34 -13.52 -7.89
N VAL A 426 -6.27 -14.44 -7.68
CA VAL A 426 -6.62 -15.08 -6.40
C VAL A 426 -6.79 -16.57 -6.68
N SER A 427 -6.36 -17.41 -5.73
CA SER A 427 -6.61 -18.85 -5.81
C SER A 427 -8.09 -19.16 -5.63
N ASP A 428 -8.54 -20.35 -6.02
CA ASP A 428 -9.94 -20.76 -5.83
C ASP A 428 -10.29 -20.75 -4.32
N LYS A 429 -9.40 -21.30 -3.47
CA LYS A 429 -9.46 -21.21 -2.00
C LYS A 429 -9.62 -19.77 -1.50
N GLY A 430 -8.92 -18.81 -2.11
CA GLY A 430 -9.01 -17.40 -1.74
C GLY A 430 -10.32 -16.75 -2.20
N LEU A 431 -10.89 -17.19 -3.32
CA LEU A 431 -12.20 -16.74 -3.79
C LEU A 431 -13.33 -17.26 -2.92
N ASP A 432 -13.20 -18.47 -2.37
CA ASP A 432 -14.17 -19.07 -1.45
C ASP A 432 -14.33 -18.28 -0.15
N LYS A 433 -13.38 -17.38 0.16
CA LYS A 433 -13.45 -16.51 1.34
C LYS A 433 -14.40 -15.32 1.18
N PHE A 434 -14.98 -15.13 -0.01
CA PHE A 434 -15.88 -14.02 -0.33
C PHE A 434 -17.14 -14.53 -1.02
#